data_AF-A0A4U3MRI9-F1
#
_entry.id   AF-A0A4U3MRI9-F1
#
_cell.length_a   1.000
_cell.length_b   1.000
_cell.length_c   1.000
_cell.angle_alpha   90.00
_cell.angle_beta   90.00
_cell.angle_gamma   90.00
#
_symmetry.space_group_name_H-M   'P 1'
#
loop_
_entity.id
_entity.type
_entity.pdbx_description
1 polymer ?
#
loop_
_entity_poly.entity_id
_entity_poly.type
_entity_poly.pdbx_seq_one_letter_code
_entity_poly.pdbx_strand_id
1 'polypeptide(L)'
;MSGTSIKTARLPLDALRIAGSCALPLIMWFSLGRFVRWALLYAAAHLSHGSWYQLRIVGVLFIFTLVVMVSLATVVGMLYTVREALAETRARRAGDEAQETIFGALNRTALTFAGLYMTWGLVDQDMRDFENIDRTLNPDQQIVDQVQGVQSTIGDGLTGLDVRISIAAMVVAFAIKWFAGRRHENKPGKFTGLLTTFGELAFVFYGLTATVAALKLREDWIEHRALIMGVSDATEDVRESPFFEWLGDVWPLLVDALVLPLAWLTVGILVYGAYAEDTQTTIRGTRLEGVGARVERSHNWTQLTLAKLTGGFTSRWIPLLNSLRLTAKAGPALFGLYALLYVGIHVGGDYLGRLLDYATAGGPYLWIVTTVPTTFVVDLLVTVLSMCLIAATYDQAATRKRLTEEPEDVEVGA
;
A
#
# COMPACT_ATOMS: atom_id res chain seq x y z
N MET A 1 -33.85 16.61 0.61
CA MET A 1 -32.57 16.33 -0.10
C MET A 1 -31.51 17.43 0.12
N SER A 2 -31.47 18.18 1.23
CA SER A 2 -30.90 19.55 1.18
C SER A 2 -29.57 19.86 1.92
N GLY A 3 -28.96 18.96 2.70
CA GLY A 3 -27.73 19.29 3.45
C GLY A 3 -26.51 18.40 3.18
N THR A 4 -26.73 17.08 3.15
CA THR A 4 -25.67 16.07 3.04
C THR A 4 -25.11 15.93 1.63
N SER A 5 -25.96 16.06 0.59
CA SER A 5 -25.53 16.00 -0.81
C SER A 5 -24.59 17.15 -1.19
N ILE A 6 -24.82 18.34 -0.63
CA ILE A 6 -24.03 19.55 -0.93
C ILE A 6 -22.61 19.43 -0.37
N LYS A 7 -22.45 18.83 0.83
CA LYS A 7 -21.12 18.64 1.44
C LYS A 7 -20.30 17.59 0.68
N THR A 8 -20.91 16.49 0.24
CA THR A 8 -20.21 15.47 -0.56
C THR A 8 -19.70 16.06 -1.89
N ALA A 9 -20.50 16.89 -2.57
CA ALA A 9 -20.12 17.52 -3.84
C ALA A 9 -18.94 18.50 -3.74
N ARG A 10 -18.55 18.93 -2.53
CA ARG A 10 -17.39 19.82 -2.31
C ARG A 10 -16.05 19.10 -2.22
N LEU A 11 -16.04 17.76 -2.20
CA LEU A 11 -14.82 16.96 -2.13
C LEU A 11 -13.71 17.38 -3.12
N PRO A 12 -13.98 17.59 -4.44
CA PRO A 12 -12.93 18.01 -5.36
C PRO A 12 -12.39 19.41 -5.06
N LEU A 13 -13.24 20.33 -4.60
CA LEU A 13 -12.82 21.69 -4.23
C LEU A 13 -11.97 21.69 -2.97
N ASP A 14 -12.32 20.88 -1.97
CA ASP A 14 -11.55 20.72 -0.75
C ASP A 14 -10.17 20.11 -1.04
N ALA A 15 -10.11 19.09 -1.91
CA ALA A 15 -8.85 18.49 -2.35
C ALA A 15 -7.96 19.51 -3.09
N LEU A 16 -8.52 20.32 -3.99
CA LEU A 16 -7.79 21.38 -4.70
C LEU A 16 -7.32 22.50 -3.76
N ARG A 17 -8.13 22.87 -2.76
CA ARG A 17 -7.74 23.84 -1.73
C ARG A 17 -6.52 23.34 -0.95
N ILE A 18 -6.55 22.08 -0.52
CA ILE A 18 -5.43 21.44 0.18
C ILE A 18 -4.19 21.38 -0.73
N ALA A 19 -4.38 21.03 -2.00
CA ALA A 19 -3.29 21.02 -2.98
C ALA A 19 -2.66 22.41 -3.12
N GLY A 20 -3.46 23.47 -3.20
CA GLY A 20 -2.95 24.85 -3.27
C GLY A 20 -2.19 25.28 -2.01
N SER A 21 -2.67 24.92 -0.82
CA SER A 21 -2.02 25.29 0.45
C SER A 21 -0.76 24.47 0.75
N CYS A 22 -0.70 23.23 0.27
CA CYS A 22 0.36 22.27 0.60
C CYS A 22 1.21 21.86 -0.62
N ALA A 23 1.10 22.55 -1.76
CA ALA A 23 1.80 22.17 -2.99
C ALA A 23 3.31 22.03 -2.79
N LEU A 24 3.95 23.06 -2.23
CA LEU A 24 5.41 23.07 -2.04
C LEU A 24 5.92 21.92 -1.17
N PRO A 25 5.42 21.69 0.06
CA PRO A 25 5.89 20.56 0.87
C PRO A 25 5.59 19.21 0.22
N LEU A 26 4.46 19.05 -0.47
CA LEU A 26 4.13 17.81 -1.17
C LEU A 26 5.08 17.53 -2.34
N ILE A 27 5.40 18.55 -3.14
CA ILE A 27 6.36 18.45 -4.24
C ILE A 27 7.74 18.11 -3.70
N MET A 28 8.17 18.72 -2.58
CA MET A 28 9.46 18.43 -1.96
C MET A 28 9.54 17.00 -1.44
N TRP A 29 8.53 16.51 -0.72
CA TRP A 29 8.48 15.13 -0.25
C TRP A 29 8.48 14.12 -1.39
N PHE A 30 7.67 14.36 -2.42
CA PHE A 30 7.63 13.51 -3.61
C PHE A 30 8.99 13.47 -4.31
N SER A 31 9.57 14.65 -4.59
CA SER A 31 10.84 14.77 -5.32
C SER A 31 11.98 14.12 -4.55
N LEU A 32 12.07 14.38 -3.23
CA LEU A 32 13.06 13.76 -2.37
C LEU A 32 12.89 12.25 -2.31
N GLY A 33 11.65 11.77 -2.15
CA GLY A 33 11.32 10.35 -2.15
C GLY A 33 11.74 9.66 -3.44
N ARG A 34 11.35 10.23 -4.58
CA ARG A 34 11.71 9.71 -5.92
C ARG A 34 13.21 9.68 -6.14
N PHE A 35 13.91 10.75 -5.73
CA PHE A 35 15.36 10.84 -5.85
C PHE A 35 16.07 9.78 -4.99
N VAL A 36 15.69 9.64 -3.72
CA VAL A 36 16.29 8.65 -2.82
C VAL A 36 15.99 7.23 -3.29
N ARG A 37 14.74 6.95 -3.72
CA ARG A 37 14.37 5.66 -4.32
C ARG A 37 15.22 5.35 -5.54
N TRP A 38 15.36 6.30 -6.48
CA TRP A 38 16.21 6.13 -7.65
C TRP A 38 17.68 5.89 -7.28
N ALA A 39 18.23 6.64 -6.32
CA ALA A 39 19.60 6.47 -5.86
C ALA A 39 19.83 5.09 -5.22
N LEU A 40 18.86 4.58 -4.47
CA LEU A 40 18.89 3.22 -3.92
C LEU A 40 18.85 2.17 -5.03
N LEU A 41 17.94 2.28 -6.00
CA LEU A 41 17.87 1.34 -7.12
C LEU A 41 19.15 1.37 -7.97
N TYR A 42 19.73 2.55 -8.19
CA TYR A 42 21.02 2.72 -8.83
C TYR A 42 22.15 2.05 -8.04
N ALA A 43 22.19 2.23 -6.72
CA ALA A 43 23.15 1.56 -5.85
C ALA A 43 22.98 0.03 -5.88
N ALA A 44 21.73 -0.46 -5.93
CA ALA A 44 21.44 -1.89 -6.07
C ALA A 44 21.95 -2.43 -7.40
N ALA A 45 21.74 -1.72 -8.51
CA ALA A 45 22.18 -2.13 -9.85
C ALA A 45 23.71 -2.13 -9.95
N HIS A 46 24.38 -1.21 -9.27
CA HIS A 46 25.84 -1.25 -9.18
C HIS A 46 26.32 -2.44 -8.33
N LEU A 47 25.65 -2.71 -7.20
CA LEU A 47 26.00 -3.81 -6.31
C LEU A 47 25.68 -5.19 -6.89
N SER A 48 24.75 -5.29 -7.85
CA SER A 48 24.42 -6.54 -8.54
C SER A 48 25.56 -7.06 -9.41
N HIS A 49 26.58 -6.24 -9.68
CA HIS A 49 27.74 -6.57 -10.50
C HIS A 49 29.00 -6.71 -9.62
N GLY A 50 29.32 -7.94 -9.22
CA GLY A 50 30.49 -8.22 -8.40
C GLY A 50 30.78 -9.71 -8.26
N SER A 51 32.05 -10.06 -7.99
CA SER A 51 32.49 -11.46 -7.89
C SER A 51 32.00 -12.20 -6.64
N TRP A 52 31.48 -11.48 -5.64
CA TRP A 52 31.03 -12.04 -4.36
C TRP A 52 29.52 -12.28 -4.36
N TYR A 53 29.10 -13.46 -4.84
CA TYR A 53 27.70 -13.83 -5.01
C TYR A 53 26.83 -13.64 -3.75
N GLN A 54 27.29 -14.12 -2.58
CA GLN A 54 26.50 -14.06 -1.35
C GLN A 54 26.31 -12.63 -0.82
N LEU A 55 27.37 -11.81 -0.82
CA LEU A 55 27.30 -10.41 -0.37
C LEU A 55 26.39 -9.58 -1.28
N ARG A 56 26.46 -9.82 -2.59
CA ARG A 56 25.60 -9.18 -3.58
C ARG A 56 24.12 -9.39 -3.24
N ILE A 57 23.70 -10.64 -3.07
CA ILE A 57 22.28 -10.95 -2.87
C ILE A 57 21.77 -10.32 -1.57
N VAL A 58 22.51 -10.49 -0.48
CA VAL A 58 22.14 -9.88 0.80
C VAL A 58 22.08 -8.35 0.69
N GLY A 59 23.04 -7.75 -0.01
CA GLY A 59 23.07 -6.31 -0.23
C GLY A 59 21.92 -5.78 -1.09
N VAL A 60 21.62 -6.44 -2.22
CA VAL A 60 20.50 -6.08 -3.10
C VAL A 60 19.17 -6.20 -2.36
N LEU A 61 18.97 -7.30 -1.63
CA LEU A 61 17.78 -7.49 -0.78
C LEU A 61 17.62 -6.40 0.28
N PHE A 62 18.73 -6.06 0.96
CA PHE A 62 18.74 -5.00 1.96
C PHE A 62 18.36 -3.65 1.33
N ILE A 63 18.94 -3.31 0.17
CA ILE A 63 18.63 -2.07 -0.55
C ILE A 63 17.17 -2.05 -1.04
N PHE A 64 16.63 -3.16 -1.56
CA PHE A 64 15.22 -3.25 -1.94
C PHE A 64 14.29 -3.02 -0.73
N THR A 65 14.66 -3.55 0.43
CA THR A 65 13.90 -3.29 1.66
C THR A 65 13.94 -1.79 2.03
N LEU A 66 15.08 -1.13 1.82
CA LEU A 66 15.18 0.33 1.99
C LEU A 66 14.32 1.08 0.96
N VAL A 67 14.21 0.61 -0.28
CA VAL A 67 13.31 1.19 -1.28
C VAL A 67 11.87 1.17 -0.79
N VAL A 68 11.38 0.04 -0.29
CA VAL A 68 10.03 -0.07 0.30
C VAL A 68 9.87 0.89 1.49
N MET A 69 10.89 0.99 2.34
CA MET A 69 10.87 1.89 3.50
C MET A 69 10.84 3.37 3.09
N VAL A 70 11.56 3.75 2.03
CA VAL A 70 11.55 5.10 1.47
C VAL A 70 10.17 5.40 0.87
N SER A 71 9.58 4.47 0.13
CA SER A 71 8.22 4.61 -0.41
C SER A 71 7.19 4.84 0.72
N LEU A 72 7.26 4.07 1.80
CA LEU A 72 6.44 4.30 3.00
C LEU A 72 6.70 5.69 3.59
N ALA A 73 7.97 6.06 3.78
CA ALA A 73 8.35 7.33 4.37
C ALA A 73 7.87 8.53 3.55
N THR A 74 7.90 8.44 2.22
CA THR A 74 7.40 9.47 1.32
C THR A 74 5.89 9.61 1.42
N VAL A 75 5.15 8.50 1.33
CA VAL A 75 3.68 8.51 1.45
C VAL A 75 3.24 9.08 2.80
N VAL A 76 3.83 8.56 3.89
CA VAL A 76 3.52 9.01 5.24
C VAL A 76 3.94 10.45 5.45
N GLY A 77 5.11 10.87 4.94
CA GLY A 77 5.58 12.25 5.00
C GLY A 77 4.63 13.21 4.28
N MET A 78 4.21 12.89 3.05
CA MET A 78 3.24 13.68 2.30
C MET A 78 1.92 13.83 3.08
N LEU A 79 1.32 12.72 3.50
CA LEU A 79 0.07 12.74 4.26
C LEU A 79 0.23 13.49 5.59
N TYR A 80 1.33 13.29 6.30
CA TYR A 80 1.62 13.96 7.55
C TYR A 80 1.77 15.48 7.39
N THR A 81 2.38 15.98 6.30
CA THR A 81 2.44 17.43 6.04
C THR A 81 1.06 18.05 5.75
N VAL A 82 0.18 17.29 5.10
CA VAL A 82 -1.20 17.75 4.83
C VAL A 82 -2.04 17.78 6.10
N ARG A 83 -1.68 16.98 7.11
CA ARG A 83 -2.40 16.88 8.39
C ARG A 83 -2.67 18.25 9.00
N GLU A 84 -1.74 19.20 8.91
CA GLU A 84 -1.91 20.52 9.52
C GLU A 84 -2.93 21.43 8.82
N ALA A 85 -3.21 21.18 7.53
CA ALA A 85 -4.18 21.93 6.76
C ALA A 85 -5.63 21.51 7.03
N LEU A 86 -5.83 20.30 7.58
CA LEU A 86 -7.15 19.72 7.83
C LEU A 86 -7.89 20.49 8.93
N ALA A 87 -9.22 20.55 8.82
CA ALA A 87 -10.05 21.22 9.82
C ALA A 87 -10.14 20.39 11.10
N GLU A 88 -10.27 19.08 10.96
CA GLU A 88 -10.40 18.14 12.07
C GLU A 88 -9.16 18.13 12.98
N THR A 89 -7.97 18.11 12.40
CA THR A 89 -6.70 18.08 13.15
C THR A 89 -6.45 19.40 13.88
N ARG A 90 -6.89 20.53 13.30
CA ARG A 90 -6.89 21.83 13.96
C ARG A 90 -7.88 21.88 15.12
N ALA A 91 -9.05 21.27 14.97
CA ALA A 91 -10.04 21.18 16.05
C ALA A 91 -9.51 20.34 17.23
N ARG A 92 -8.89 19.20 16.95
CA ARG A 92 -8.23 18.34 17.96
C ARG A 92 -7.10 19.04 18.71
N ARG A 93 -6.27 19.79 17.99
CA ARG A 93 -5.19 20.59 18.60
C ARG A 93 -5.72 21.69 19.52
N ALA A 94 -6.90 22.25 19.22
CA ALA A 94 -7.57 23.20 20.11
C ALA A 94 -8.11 22.54 21.39
N GLY A 95 -8.34 21.22 21.37
CA GLY A 95 -8.74 20.40 22.52
C GLY A 95 -7.58 19.85 23.37
N ASP A 96 -6.35 20.35 23.19
CA ASP A 96 -5.13 19.95 23.91
C ASP A 96 -4.70 18.48 23.72
N GLU A 97 -5.08 17.85 22.60
CA GLU A 97 -4.59 16.52 22.24
C GLU A 97 -3.08 16.54 21.91
N ALA A 98 -2.35 15.55 22.42
CA ALA A 98 -0.91 15.44 22.24
C ALA A 98 -0.51 15.27 20.76
N GLN A 99 0.55 15.96 20.33
CA GLN A 99 1.05 15.84 18.96
C GLN A 99 1.68 14.47 18.71
N GLU A 100 1.01 13.65 17.89
CA GLU A 100 1.58 12.37 17.43
C GLU A 100 2.79 12.62 16.52
N THR A 101 3.90 11.93 16.80
CA THR A 101 5.13 12.03 16.00
C THR A 101 5.02 11.29 14.66
N ILE A 102 5.74 11.76 13.64
CA ILE A 102 5.82 11.08 12.32
C ILE A 102 6.28 9.62 12.42
N PHE A 103 7.17 9.30 13.37
CA PHE A 103 7.64 7.93 13.61
C PHE A 103 6.54 7.01 14.15
N GLY A 104 5.64 7.54 14.97
CA GLY A 104 4.45 6.80 15.41
C GLY A 104 3.53 6.46 14.23
N ALA A 105 3.28 7.44 13.36
CA ALA A 105 2.50 7.24 12.14
C ALA A 105 3.14 6.23 11.18
N LEU A 106 4.48 6.28 11.01
CA LEU A 106 5.23 5.30 10.21
C LEU A 106 5.05 3.89 10.74
N ASN A 107 5.28 3.67 12.04
CA ASN A 107 5.20 2.35 12.65
C ASN A 107 3.79 1.76 12.57
N ARG A 108 2.75 2.56 12.82
CA ARG A 108 1.35 2.13 12.71
C ARG A 108 0.95 1.77 11.28
N THR A 109 1.52 2.46 10.29
CA THR A 109 1.14 2.31 8.88
C THR A 109 1.95 1.24 8.15
N ALA A 110 3.14 0.89 8.67
CA ALA A 110 4.11 0.02 8.01
C ALA A 110 3.51 -1.33 7.56
N LEU A 111 2.78 -2.04 8.43
CA LEU A 111 2.20 -3.34 8.10
C LEU A 111 1.15 -3.25 7.00
N THR A 112 0.21 -2.30 7.11
CA THR A 112 -0.85 -2.10 6.11
C THR A 112 -0.24 -1.69 4.77
N PHE A 113 0.73 -0.77 4.79
CA PHE A 113 1.43 -0.35 3.59
C PHE A 113 2.20 -1.49 2.93
N ALA A 114 2.93 -2.32 3.69
CA ALA A 114 3.63 -3.47 3.13
C ALA A 114 2.68 -4.46 2.45
N GLY A 115 1.50 -4.69 3.04
CA GLY A 115 0.44 -5.49 2.42
C GLY A 115 -0.03 -4.89 1.09
N LEU A 116 -0.30 -3.58 1.06
CA LEU A 116 -0.67 -2.85 -0.16
C LEU A 116 0.46 -2.91 -1.20
N TYR A 117 1.70 -2.69 -0.78
CA TYR A 117 2.90 -2.67 -1.61
C TYR A 117 3.08 -3.97 -2.40
N MET A 118 2.90 -5.10 -1.71
CA MET A 118 3.01 -6.42 -2.32
C MET A 118 1.78 -6.77 -3.16
N THR A 119 0.58 -6.47 -2.67
CA THR A 119 -0.67 -6.92 -3.31
C THR A 119 -0.94 -6.18 -4.63
N TRP A 120 -0.54 -4.91 -4.73
CA TRP A 120 -0.73 -4.10 -5.94
C TRP A 120 0.51 -4.04 -6.85
N GLY A 121 1.50 -4.91 -6.63
CA GLY A 121 2.64 -5.04 -7.53
C GLY A 121 3.57 -3.82 -7.56
N LEU A 122 3.61 -3.01 -6.50
CA LEU A 122 4.57 -1.90 -6.39
C LEU A 122 6.02 -2.42 -6.35
N VAL A 123 6.21 -3.64 -5.84
CA VAL A 123 7.48 -4.37 -5.93
C VAL A 123 7.85 -4.68 -7.36
N ASP A 124 6.90 -5.13 -8.16
CA ASP A 124 7.16 -5.48 -9.56
C ASP A 124 7.53 -4.23 -10.35
N GLN A 125 6.99 -3.07 -9.98
CA GLN A 125 7.41 -1.78 -10.53
C GLN A 125 8.86 -1.44 -10.14
N ASP A 126 9.26 -1.64 -8.87
CA ASP A 126 10.66 -1.47 -8.46
C ASP A 126 11.61 -2.42 -9.19
N MET A 127 11.19 -3.67 -9.41
CA MET A 127 11.98 -4.66 -10.16
C MET A 127 12.17 -4.21 -11.61
N ARG A 128 11.12 -3.72 -12.28
CA ARG A 128 11.22 -3.17 -13.64
C ARG A 128 12.09 -1.93 -13.69
N ASP A 129 11.96 -1.02 -12.72
CA ASP A 129 12.79 0.17 -12.63
C ASP A 129 14.27 -0.20 -12.41
N PHE A 130 14.53 -1.19 -11.57
CA PHE A 130 15.86 -1.77 -11.37
C PHE A 130 16.42 -2.33 -12.67
N GLU A 131 15.68 -3.19 -13.38
CA GLU A 131 16.11 -3.75 -14.67
C GLU A 131 16.40 -2.65 -15.70
N ASN A 132 15.59 -1.60 -15.75
CA ASN A 132 15.80 -0.48 -16.67
C ASN A 132 17.07 0.31 -16.33
N ILE A 133 17.34 0.56 -15.05
CA ILE A 133 18.59 1.20 -14.61
C ILE A 133 19.79 0.30 -14.93
N ASP A 134 19.66 -1.00 -14.69
CA ASP A 134 20.70 -1.99 -14.93
C ASP A 134 21.08 -2.08 -16.42
N ARG A 135 20.08 -2.12 -17.31
CA ARG A 135 20.28 -2.02 -18.78
C ARG A 135 21.01 -0.75 -19.19
N THR A 136 20.72 0.36 -18.52
CA THR A 136 21.34 1.65 -18.83
C THR A 136 22.80 1.71 -18.39
N LEU A 137 23.14 1.04 -17.28
CA LEU A 137 24.52 0.93 -16.78
C LEU A 137 25.36 -0.05 -17.58
N ASN A 138 24.76 -1.14 -18.07
CA ASN A 138 25.44 -2.22 -18.78
C ASN A 138 24.86 -2.47 -20.18
N PRO A 139 24.86 -1.48 -21.09
CA PRO A 139 24.22 -1.60 -22.40
C PRO A 139 24.81 -2.73 -23.26
N ASP A 140 26.11 -2.99 -23.10
CA ASP A 140 26.83 -4.00 -23.89
C ASP A 140 26.50 -5.44 -23.47
N GLN A 141 26.14 -5.67 -22.19
CA GLN A 141 25.86 -7.01 -21.68
C GLN A 141 24.69 -7.67 -22.41
N GLN A 142 23.64 -6.91 -22.75
CA GLN A 142 22.51 -7.46 -23.50
C GLN A 142 22.93 -8.00 -24.86
N ILE A 143 23.83 -7.30 -25.55
CA ILE A 143 24.35 -7.69 -26.86
C ILE A 143 25.27 -8.89 -26.70
N VAL A 144 26.15 -8.87 -25.70
CA VAL A 144 27.08 -9.97 -25.40
C VAL A 144 26.32 -11.26 -25.06
N ASP A 145 25.31 -11.19 -24.18
CA ASP A 145 24.51 -12.34 -23.75
C ASP A 145 23.70 -12.92 -24.92
N GLN A 146 23.11 -12.06 -25.76
CA GLN A 146 22.43 -12.48 -27.00
C GLN A 146 23.37 -13.15 -28.01
N VAL A 147 24.57 -12.60 -28.20
CA VAL A 147 25.58 -13.15 -29.11
C VAL A 147 26.13 -14.48 -28.59
N GLN A 148 26.26 -14.63 -27.27
CA GLN A 148 26.73 -15.86 -26.65
C GLN A 148 25.63 -16.93 -26.49
N GLY A 149 24.37 -16.60 -26.82
CA GLY A 149 23.24 -17.51 -26.67
C GLY A 149 22.93 -17.86 -25.21
N VAL A 150 23.35 -17.01 -24.27
CA VAL A 150 23.13 -17.18 -22.83
C VAL A 150 21.88 -16.39 -22.43
N GLN A 151 21.12 -16.86 -21.43
CA GLN A 151 20.04 -16.07 -20.86
C GLN A 151 20.61 -14.76 -20.29
N SER A 152 19.97 -13.64 -20.62
CA SER A 152 20.37 -12.30 -20.21
C SER A 152 20.60 -12.24 -18.70
N THR A 153 21.81 -11.86 -18.29
CA THR A 153 22.22 -11.66 -16.89
C THR A 153 21.66 -10.38 -16.28
N ILE A 154 21.06 -9.51 -17.10
CA ILE A 154 20.30 -8.34 -16.64
C ILE A 154 19.19 -8.81 -15.70
N GLY A 155 19.17 -8.27 -14.48
CA GLY A 155 18.19 -8.67 -13.46
C GLY A 155 18.56 -9.91 -12.65
N ASP A 156 19.70 -10.58 -12.90
CA ASP A 156 20.13 -11.81 -12.19
C ASP A 156 20.20 -11.64 -10.67
N GLY A 157 20.44 -10.42 -10.18
CA GLY A 157 20.42 -10.09 -8.77
C GLY A 157 19.07 -10.34 -8.08
N LEU A 158 17.98 -10.41 -8.85
CA LEU A 158 16.60 -10.58 -8.39
C LEU A 158 15.95 -11.86 -8.93
N THR A 159 16.17 -12.20 -10.20
CA THR A 159 15.60 -13.41 -10.84
C THR A 159 16.27 -14.70 -10.38
N GLY A 160 17.51 -14.63 -9.90
CA GLY A 160 18.26 -15.76 -9.30
C GLY A 160 17.94 -16.04 -7.82
N LEU A 161 16.96 -15.36 -7.22
CA LEU A 161 16.58 -15.59 -5.83
C LEU A 161 15.83 -16.92 -5.66
N ASP A 162 16.58 -17.95 -5.29
CA ASP A 162 16.02 -19.20 -4.78
C ASP A 162 15.11 -18.90 -3.58
N VAL A 163 13.94 -19.55 -3.51
CA VAL A 163 12.99 -19.51 -2.39
C VAL A 163 13.69 -19.68 -1.04
N ARG A 164 14.76 -20.49 -1.00
CA ARG A 164 15.61 -20.67 0.20
C ARG A 164 16.21 -19.37 0.72
N ILE A 165 16.64 -18.49 -0.18
CA ILE A 165 17.23 -17.19 0.16
C ILE A 165 16.15 -16.25 0.69
N SER A 166 14.95 -16.23 0.10
CA SER A 166 13.83 -15.44 0.63
C SER A 166 13.42 -15.89 2.03
N ILE A 167 13.42 -17.21 2.30
CA ILE A 167 13.17 -17.77 3.64
C ILE A 167 14.28 -17.37 4.61
N ALA A 168 15.55 -17.47 4.21
CA ALA A 168 16.67 -17.05 5.03
C ALA A 168 16.61 -15.54 5.37
N ALA A 169 16.30 -14.70 4.38
CA ALA A 169 16.10 -13.27 4.56
C ALA A 169 14.92 -12.96 5.49
N MET A 170 13.81 -13.70 5.38
CA MET A 170 12.67 -13.60 6.31
C MET A 170 13.09 -13.92 7.75
N VAL A 171 13.86 -14.99 7.98
CA VAL A 171 14.35 -15.37 9.32
C VAL A 171 15.26 -14.29 9.89
N VAL A 172 16.18 -13.75 9.08
CA VAL A 172 17.07 -12.65 9.49
C VAL A 172 16.26 -11.39 9.82
N ALA A 173 15.29 -11.03 8.99
CA ALA A 173 14.40 -9.89 9.23
C ALA A 173 13.61 -10.05 10.54
N PHE A 174 13.09 -11.25 10.80
CA PHE A 174 12.42 -11.57 12.06
C PHE A 174 13.35 -11.42 13.27
N ALA A 175 14.59 -11.89 13.16
CA ALA A 175 15.59 -11.75 14.22
C ALA A 175 15.93 -10.27 14.49
N ILE A 176 16.11 -9.46 13.44
CA ILE A 176 16.33 -8.01 13.54
C ILE A 176 15.14 -7.35 14.23
N LYS A 177 13.91 -7.63 13.77
CA LYS A 177 12.67 -7.12 14.38
C LYS A 177 12.61 -7.47 15.87
N TRP A 178 12.79 -8.73 16.22
CA TRP A 178 12.68 -9.20 17.59
C TRP A 178 13.71 -8.53 18.51
N PHE A 179 14.96 -8.44 18.06
CA PHE A 179 16.04 -7.82 18.81
C PHE A 179 15.85 -6.30 18.95
N ALA A 180 15.48 -5.62 17.87
CA ALA A 180 15.24 -4.17 17.85
C ALA A 180 14.03 -3.78 18.71
N GLY A 181 12.94 -4.54 18.62
CA GLY A 181 11.73 -4.35 19.42
C GLY A 181 12.02 -4.52 20.91
N ARG A 182 12.73 -5.59 21.29
CA ARG A 182 13.14 -5.80 22.68
C ARG A 182 14.05 -4.69 23.20
N ARG A 183 14.93 -4.14 22.37
CA ARG A 183 15.74 -2.95 22.76
C ARG A 183 14.90 -1.69 22.88
N HIS A 184 13.95 -1.47 21.98
CA HIS A 184 13.06 -0.31 22.01
C HIS A 184 12.19 -0.28 23.28
N GLU A 185 11.67 -1.44 23.69
CA GLU A 185 10.92 -1.58 24.95
C GLU A 185 11.77 -1.23 26.18
N ASN A 186 13.06 -1.60 26.18
CA ASN A 186 13.97 -1.34 27.29
C ASN A 186 14.53 0.10 27.29
N LYS A 187 14.77 0.67 26.12
CA LYS A 187 15.27 2.04 25.91
C LYS A 187 14.69 2.60 24.62
N PRO A 188 13.58 3.37 24.68
CA PRO A 188 12.95 3.93 23.50
C PRO A 188 13.89 4.97 22.85
N GLY A 189 14.55 4.58 21.77
CA GLY A 189 15.41 5.43 20.96
C GLY A 189 14.92 5.53 19.52
N LYS A 190 15.17 6.67 18.86
CA LYS A 190 14.79 6.90 17.45
C LYS A 190 15.35 5.82 16.52
N PHE A 191 16.59 5.39 16.75
CA PHE A 191 17.26 4.35 15.96
C PHE A 191 16.62 2.97 16.15
N THR A 192 16.25 2.61 17.39
CA THR A 192 15.59 1.32 17.67
C THR A 192 14.18 1.26 17.08
N GLY A 193 13.45 2.38 17.03
CA GLY A 193 12.16 2.46 16.34
C GLY A 193 12.31 2.25 14.83
N LEU A 194 13.25 2.98 14.20
CA LEU A 194 13.54 2.83 12.77
C LEU A 194 13.93 1.39 12.40
N LEU A 195 14.80 0.76 13.20
CA LEU A 195 15.24 -0.62 12.97
C LEU A 195 14.10 -1.63 13.16
N THR A 196 13.18 -1.36 14.09
CA THR A 196 11.98 -2.17 14.29
C THR A 196 11.08 -2.07 13.05
N THR A 197 10.79 -0.86 12.58
CA THR A 197 10.00 -0.64 11.35
C THR A 197 10.65 -1.28 10.13
N PHE A 198 11.98 -1.15 9.97
CA PHE A 198 12.73 -1.83 8.91
C PHE A 198 12.55 -3.35 8.99
N GLY A 199 12.75 -3.93 10.18
CA GLY A 199 12.58 -5.37 10.41
C GLY A 199 11.14 -5.84 10.16
N GLU A 200 10.14 -5.02 10.49
CA GLU A 200 8.73 -5.29 10.20
C GLU A 200 8.44 -5.31 8.70
N LEU A 201 8.89 -4.29 7.97
CA LEU A 201 8.72 -4.22 6.52
C LEU A 201 9.42 -5.39 5.84
N ALA A 202 10.67 -5.66 6.21
CA ALA A 202 11.44 -6.78 5.70
C ALA A 202 10.72 -8.12 5.96
N PHE A 203 10.26 -8.35 7.18
CA PHE A 203 9.57 -9.57 7.55
C PHE A 203 8.28 -9.77 6.74
N VAL A 204 7.47 -8.72 6.57
CA VAL A 204 6.22 -8.80 5.80
C VAL A 204 6.51 -9.04 4.33
N PHE A 205 7.47 -8.30 3.78
CA PHE A 205 7.90 -8.43 2.39
C PHE A 205 8.36 -9.86 2.08
N TYR A 206 9.38 -10.36 2.80
CA TYR A 206 9.91 -11.71 2.56
C TYR A 206 8.93 -12.81 2.98
N GLY A 207 8.16 -12.59 4.04
CA GLY A 207 7.17 -13.55 4.52
C GLY A 207 6.01 -13.74 3.55
N LEU A 208 5.54 -12.67 2.90
CA LEU A 208 4.52 -12.76 1.86
C LEU A 208 5.05 -13.51 0.63
N THR A 209 6.23 -13.16 0.13
CA THR A 209 6.85 -13.87 -1.00
C THR A 209 7.06 -15.36 -0.70
N ALA A 210 7.57 -15.69 0.49
CA ALA A 210 7.72 -17.07 0.94
C ALA A 210 6.36 -17.81 1.05
N THR A 211 5.31 -17.11 1.50
CA THR A 211 3.96 -17.67 1.57
C THR A 211 3.41 -17.99 0.18
N VAL A 212 3.57 -17.09 -0.79
CA VAL A 212 3.13 -17.32 -2.18
C VAL A 212 3.89 -18.47 -2.80
N ALA A 213 5.21 -18.54 -2.61
CA ALA A 213 6.01 -19.68 -3.06
C ALA A 213 5.53 -21.00 -2.43
N ALA A 214 5.22 -21.01 -1.14
CA ALA A 214 4.69 -22.18 -0.45
C ALA A 214 3.29 -22.60 -0.97
N LEU A 215 2.43 -21.63 -1.34
CA LEU A 215 1.13 -21.91 -1.94
C LEU A 215 1.27 -22.54 -3.32
N LYS A 216 2.18 -22.04 -4.16
CA LYS A 216 2.46 -22.63 -5.48
C LYS A 216 2.94 -24.07 -5.37
N LEU A 217 3.90 -24.34 -4.48
CA LEU A 217 4.37 -25.71 -4.20
C LEU A 217 3.23 -26.64 -3.75
N ARG A 218 2.23 -26.10 -3.03
CA ARG A 218 1.05 -26.85 -2.62
C ARG A 218 0.07 -27.07 -3.78
N GLU A 219 -0.17 -26.05 -4.60
CA GLU A 219 -1.00 -26.15 -5.81
C GLU A 219 -0.43 -27.21 -6.76
N ASP A 220 0.86 -27.16 -7.05
CA ASP A 220 1.55 -28.17 -7.87
C ASP A 220 1.37 -29.58 -7.29
N TRP A 221 1.46 -29.73 -5.97
CA TRP A 221 1.25 -31.02 -5.29
C TRP A 221 -0.21 -31.50 -5.32
N ILE A 222 -1.16 -30.57 -5.22
CA ILE A 222 -2.59 -30.88 -5.32
C ILE A 222 -2.94 -31.23 -6.76
N GLU A 223 -2.44 -30.50 -7.75
CA GLU A 223 -2.69 -30.72 -9.18
C GLU A 223 -2.17 -32.09 -9.61
N HIS A 224 -0.94 -32.45 -9.21
CA HIS A 224 -0.39 -33.79 -9.43
C HIS A 224 -1.21 -34.92 -8.78
N ARG A 225 -2.00 -34.63 -7.74
CA ARG A 225 -2.87 -35.61 -7.06
C ARG A 225 -4.33 -35.55 -7.50
N ALA A 226 -4.81 -34.40 -7.95
CA ALA A 226 -6.16 -34.18 -8.48
C ALA A 226 -6.29 -34.79 -9.88
N LEU A 227 -5.21 -34.88 -10.66
CA LEU A 227 -5.15 -35.69 -11.87
C LEU A 227 -5.44 -37.19 -11.63
N ILE A 228 -5.38 -37.67 -10.38
CA ILE A 228 -5.67 -39.06 -10.00
C ILE A 228 -7.13 -39.21 -9.50
N MET A 229 -7.82 -38.12 -9.16
CA MET A 229 -9.22 -38.11 -8.73
C MET A 229 -9.94 -37.03 -9.53
N GLY A 230 -10.66 -37.38 -10.60
CA GLY A 230 -11.30 -36.48 -11.60
C GLY A 230 -12.17 -35.32 -11.08
N VAL A 231 -11.55 -34.41 -10.34
CA VAL A 231 -12.10 -33.20 -9.73
C VAL A 231 -11.75 -31.99 -10.60
N SER A 232 -10.74 -32.09 -11.48
CA SER A 232 -10.41 -31.07 -12.50
C SER A 232 -11.61 -30.77 -13.39
N ASP A 233 -12.23 -31.81 -13.93
CA ASP A 233 -13.31 -31.69 -14.92
C ASP A 233 -14.54 -31.00 -14.32
N ALA A 234 -14.88 -31.31 -13.06
CA ALA A 234 -15.99 -30.67 -12.35
C ALA A 234 -15.71 -29.21 -11.95
N THR A 235 -14.44 -28.82 -11.80
CA THR A 235 -14.05 -27.43 -11.51
C THR A 235 -13.92 -26.58 -12.77
N GLU A 236 -13.57 -27.17 -13.90
CA GLU A 236 -13.54 -26.52 -15.20
C GLU A 236 -14.96 -26.19 -15.68
N ASP A 237 -15.90 -27.14 -15.60
CA ASP A 237 -17.31 -26.93 -15.96
C ASP A 237 -18.00 -25.81 -15.16
N VAL A 238 -17.63 -25.62 -13.89
CA VAL A 238 -18.17 -24.53 -13.05
C VAL A 238 -17.53 -23.19 -13.40
N ARG A 239 -16.26 -23.19 -13.80
CA ARG A 239 -15.50 -21.98 -14.13
C ARG A 239 -15.88 -21.43 -15.52
N GLU A 240 -16.33 -22.29 -16.42
CA GLU A 240 -16.84 -21.94 -17.76
C GLU A 240 -18.31 -21.46 -17.77
N SER A 241 -18.97 -21.37 -16.61
CA SER A 241 -20.31 -20.77 -16.55
C SER A 241 -20.25 -19.28 -16.92
N PRO A 242 -21.21 -18.77 -17.73
CA PRO A 242 -21.26 -17.36 -18.15
C PRO A 242 -21.22 -16.36 -16.99
N PHE A 243 -21.69 -16.76 -15.80
CA PHE A 243 -21.63 -15.93 -14.60
C PHE A 243 -20.19 -15.79 -14.07
N PHE A 244 -19.41 -16.86 -14.04
CA PHE A 244 -18.03 -16.83 -13.53
C PHE A 244 -17.07 -16.20 -14.54
N GLU A 245 -17.33 -16.35 -15.84
CA GLU A 245 -16.63 -15.61 -16.89
C GLU A 245 -16.89 -14.10 -16.78
N TRP A 246 -18.16 -13.69 -16.73
CA TRP A 246 -18.54 -12.28 -16.49
C TRP A 246 -17.96 -11.73 -15.18
N LEU A 247 -18.00 -12.52 -14.10
CA LEU A 247 -17.41 -12.13 -12.83
C LEU A 247 -15.89 -12.01 -12.95
N GLY A 248 -15.23 -12.92 -13.69
CA GLY A 248 -13.80 -12.87 -13.99
C GLY A 248 -13.38 -11.60 -14.72
N ASP A 249 -14.22 -11.11 -15.64
CA ASP A 249 -13.99 -9.87 -16.39
C ASP A 249 -14.24 -8.61 -15.55
N VAL A 250 -15.30 -8.60 -14.75
CA VAL A 250 -15.72 -7.42 -13.97
C VAL A 250 -14.97 -7.30 -12.65
N TRP A 251 -14.55 -8.42 -12.04
CA TRP A 251 -13.92 -8.43 -10.74
C TRP A 251 -12.61 -7.60 -10.69
N PRO A 252 -11.67 -7.71 -11.64
CA PRO A 252 -10.48 -6.86 -11.68
C PRO A 252 -10.85 -5.37 -11.73
N LEU A 253 -11.84 -5.01 -12.56
CA LEU A 253 -12.30 -3.61 -12.67
C LEU A 253 -12.86 -3.09 -11.34
N LEU A 254 -13.62 -3.92 -10.61
CA LEU A 254 -14.14 -3.55 -9.29
C LEU A 254 -13.03 -3.44 -8.24
N VAL A 255 -12.05 -4.35 -8.27
CA VAL A 255 -10.89 -4.32 -7.38
C VAL A 255 -10.09 -3.04 -7.60
N ASP A 256 -9.79 -2.70 -8.84
CA ASP A 256 -9.04 -1.49 -9.18
C ASP A 256 -9.84 -0.22 -8.91
N ALA A 257 -11.15 -0.23 -9.16
CA ALA A 257 -11.99 0.95 -8.99
C ALA A 257 -12.40 1.23 -7.54
N LEU A 258 -12.48 0.21 -6.68
CA LEU A 258 -12.99 0.36 -5.32
C LEU A 258 -11.99 -0.09 -4.25
N VAL A 259 -11.40 -1.26 -4.41
CA VAL A 259 -10.55 -1.86 -3.37
C VAL A 259 -9.22 -1.13 -3.27
N LEU A 260 -8.61 -0.78 -4.40
CA LEU A 260 -7.37 0.00 -4.43
C LEU A 260 -7.52 1.39 -3.77
N PRO A 261 -8.49 2.25 -4.15
CA PRO A 261 -8.73 3.50 -3.44
C PRO A 261 -9.01 3.29 -1.96
N LEU A 262 -9.80 2.28 -1.59
CA LEU A 262 -10.08 1.97 -0.19
C LEU A 262 -8.80 1.65 0.58
N ALA A 263 -7.87 0.91 -0.03
CA ALA A 263 -6.60 0.58 0.58
C ALA A 263 -5.73 1.83 0.83
N TRP A 264 -5.67 2.75 -0.13
CA TRP A 264 -4.99 4.03 0.05
C TRP A 264 -5.66 4.93 1.08
N LEU A 265 -6.99 4.97 1.12
CA LEU A 265 -7.74 5.68 2.15
C LEU A 265 -7.44 5.13 3.55
N THR A 266 -7.28 3.81 3.66
CA THR A 266 -6.90 3.13 4.92
C THR A 266 -5.53 3.60 5.40
N VAL A 267 -4.56 3.65 4.49
CA VAL A 267 -3.22 4.22 4.78
C VAL A 267 -3.36 5.66 5.27
N GLY A 268 -4.17 6.49 4.60
CA GLY A 268 -4.46 7.86 5.04
C GLY A 268 -5.01 7.94 6.47
N ILE A 269 -6.06 7.18 6.78
CA ILE A 269 -6.67 7.13 8.11
C ILE A 269 -5.65 6.70 9.17
N LEU A 270 -4.82 5.70 8.86
CA LEU A 270 -3.74 5.25 9.74
C LEU A 270 -2.64 6.29 9.90
N VAL A 271 -2.37 7.16 8.93
CA VAL A 271 -1.39 8.25 9.14
C VAL A 271 -1.96 9.35 10.03
N TYR A 272 -3.25 9.65 9.91
CA TYR A 272 -3.88 10.78 10.61
C TYR A 272 -4.20 10.58 12.10
N GLY A 273 -3.96 9.40 12.65
CA GLY A 273 -4.09 9.21 14.11
C GLY A 273 -5.46 8.77 14.59
N ALA A 274 -6.40 8.47 13.70
CA ALA A 274 -7.79 8.15 14.07
C ALA A 274 -7.97 6.95 15.02
N TYR A 275 -6.91 6.18 15.28
CA TYR A 275 -6.93 4.99 16.14
C TYR A 275 -5.95 5.05 17.32
N ALA A 276 -5.31 6.19 17.59
CA ALA A 276 -4.45 6.32 18.78
C ALA A 276 -5.27 6.40 20.09
N GLU A 277 -6.54 6.85 20.04
CA GLU A 277 -7.34 7.15 21.25
C GLU A 277 -8.37 6.08 21.64
N ASP A 278 -8.84 5.23 20.70
CA ASP A 278 -9.92 4.27 21.02
C ASP A 278 -9.43 2.98 21.71
N THR A 279 -8.11 2.80 21.91
CA THR A 279 -7.57 1.57 22.51
C THR A 279 -7.75 1.53 24.04
N GLN A 280 -8.02 2.65 24.71
CA GLN A 280 -8.32 2.66 26.16
C GLN A 280 -9.81 2.82 26.51
N THR A 281 -10.65 3.28 25.58
CA THR A 281 -12.08 3.55 25.84
C THR A 281 -13.05 2.57 25.17
N THR A 282 -12.63 1.82 24.14
CA THR A 282 -13.55 0.97 23.35
C THR A 282 -13.75 -0.46 23.89
N ILE A 283 -13.11 -0.84 25.01
CA ILE A 283 -13.31 -2.17 25.65
C ILE A 283 -14.37 -2.15 26.77
N ARG A 284 -15.01 -1.00 27.06
CA ARG A 284 -16.15 -0.95 27.98
C ARG A 284 -17.36 -0.30 27.33
N GLY A 285 -18.39 -1.10 27.05
CA GLY A 285 -19.76 -0.57 27.02
C GLY A 285 -20.58 -0.72 25.74
N THR A 286 -20.36 -1.73 24.88
CA THR A 286 -21.34 -2.02 23.81
C THR A 286 -22.04 -3.37 23.99
N ARG A 287 -23.37 -3.33 23.84
CA ARG A 287 -24.39 -4.40 23.99
C ARG A 287 -24.27 -5.55 22.99
N LEU A 288 -23.06 -6.08 22.76
CA LEU A 288 -22.80 -7.26 21.94
C LEU A 288 -22.45 -8.51 22.77
N GLU A 289 -22.51 -8.42 24.10
CA GLU A 289 -22.43 -9.56 25.01
C GLU A 289 -23.62 -10.54 24.85
N GLY A 290 -24.77 -10.06 24.35
CA GLY A 290 -25.97 -10.88 24.17
C GLY A 290 -26.04 -11.68 22.86
N VAL A 291 -25.21 -11.36 21.85
CA VAL A 291 -25.24 -12.05 20.54
C VAL A 291 -24.16 -13.13 20.45
N GLY A 292 -23.05 -12.98 21.19
CA GLY A 292 -22.01 -14.01 21.30
C GLY A 292 -22.51 -15.31 21.94
N ALA A 293 -23.40 -15.23 22.93
CA ALA A 293 -23.89 -16.40 23.67
C ALA A 293 -24.94 -17.26 22.93
N ARG A 294 -25.44 -16.82 21.76
CA ARG A 294 -26.46 -17.57 20.98
C ARG A 294 -25.96 -18.10 19.63
N VAL A 295 -24.77 -17.68 19.19
CA VAL A 295 -24.11 -18.17 17.97
C VAL A 295 -23.11 -19.32 18.26
N GLU A 296 -22.83 -19.60 19.54
CA GLU A 296 -21.94 -20.68 20.00
C GLU A 296 -22.41 -22.11 19.70
N ARG A 297 -23.59 -22.32 19.12
CA ARG A 297 -24.15 -23.67 18.91
C ARG A 297 -24.22 -24.17 17.47
N SER A 298 -23.74 -23.41 16.48
CA SER A 298 -23.91 -23.82 15.08
C SER A 298 -22.89 -23.19 14.11
N HIS A 299 -21.58 -23.47 14.22
CA HIS A 299 -20.62 -23.45 13.07
C HIS A 299 -19.15 -23.73 13.42
N ASN A 300 -18.79 -24.92 13.94
CA ASN A 300 -17.36 -25.25 14.11
C ASN A 300 -16.66 -25.63 12.79
N TRP A 301 -17.38 -26.24 11.84
CA TRP A 301 -16.74 -26.78 10.63
C TRP A 301 -16.51 -25.72 9.55
N THR A 302 -17.47 -24.84 9.33
CA THR A 302 -17.38 -23.80 8.31
C THR A 302 -16.50 -22.64 8.77
N GLN A 303 -16.40 -22.36 10.07
CA GLN A 303 -15.39 -21.44 10.59
C GLN A 303 -13.98 -21.99 10.43
N LEU A 304 -13.75 -23.31 10.57
CA LEU A 304 -12.43 -23.88 10.34
C LEU A 304 -12.04 -23.85 8.86
N THR A 305 -13.00 -24.04 7.95
CA THR A 305 -12.75 -24.02 6.51
C THR A 305 -12.65 -22.60 5.96
N LEU A 306 -13.49 -21.66 6.41
CA LEU A 306 -13.33 -20.23 6.12
C LEU A 306 -12.04 -19.69 6.77
N ALA A 307 -11.70 -20.04 8.00
CA ALA A 307 -10.45 -19.60 8.64
C ALA A 307 -9.20 -20.26 8.03
N LYS A 308 -9.30 -21.43 7.38
CA LYS A 308 -8.17 -22.05 6.67
C LYS A 308 -8.01 -21.58 5.22
N LEU A 309 -9.10 -21.29 4.51
CA LEU A 309 -9.05 -20.73 3.15
C LEU A 309 -8.83 -19.21 3.15
N THR A 310 -9.32 -18.53 4.18
CA THR A 310 -9.17 -17.07 4.31
C THR A 310 -8.16 -16.67 5.38
N GLY A 311 -7.60 -17.56 6.21
CA GLY A 311 -6.70 -17.17 7.31
C GLY A 311 -5.43 -16.40 6.90
N GLY A 312 -4.90 -16.67 5.69
CA GLY A 312 -3.80 -15.89 5.11
C GLY A 312 -4.23 -14.58 4.45
N PHE A 313 -5.51 -14.48 4.08
CA PHE A 313 -6.10 -13.30 3.44
C PHE A 313 -6.67 -12.37 4.51
N THR A 314 -7.56 -12.86 5.37
CA THR A 314 -8.32 -12.14 6.41
C THR A 314 -7.44 -11.37 7.39
N SER A 315 -6.26 -11.87 7.77
CA SER A 315 -5.33 -11.11 8.63
C SER A 315 -4.77 -9.84 7.97
N ARG A 316 -4.69 -9.79 6.64
CA ARG A 316 -4.28 -8.62 5.86
C ARG A 316 -5.41 -7.61 5.65
N TRP A 317 -6.66 -8.06 5.71
CA TRP A 317 -7.83 -7.21 5.49
C TRP A 317 -8.42 -6.62 6.77
N ILE A 318 -7.98 -7.00 7.98
CA ILE A 318 -8.48 -6.42 9.24
C ILE A 318 -8.41 -4.86 9.23
N PRO A 319 -7.28 -4.23 8.82
CA PRO A 319 -7.23 -2.77 8.69
C PRO A 319 -8.17 -2.22 7.62
N LEU A 320 -8.33 -2.94 6.50
CA LEU A 320 -9.20 -2.59 5.37
C LEU A 320 -10.69 -2.72 5.72
N LEU A 321 -11.06 -3.66 6.58
CA LEU A 321 -12.42 -3.86 7.08
C LEU A 321 -12.81 -2.76 8.07
N ASN A 322 -11.86 -2.26 8.87
CA ASN A 322 -12.11 -1.15 9.79
C ASN A 322 -12.18 0.21 9.09
N SER A 323 -11.36 0.45 8.06
CA SER A 323 -11.53 1.63 7.20
C SER A 323 -12.82 1.57 6.38
N LEU A 324 -13.20 0.39 5.87
CA LEU A 324 -14.52 0.16 5.26
C LEU A 324 -15.63 0.51 6.26
N ARG A 325 -15.50 0.18 7.55
CA ARG A 325 -16.46 0.54 8.58
C ARG A 325 -16.54 2.06 8.84
N LEU A 326 -15.40 2.76 8.90
CA LEU A 326 -15.38 4.23 9.01
C LEU A 326 -16.00 4.90 7.79
N THR A 327 -15.66 4.43 6.61
CA THR A 327 -16.16 4.94 5.33
C THR A 327 -17.64 4.62 5.12
N ALA A 328 -18.09 3.43 5.52
CA ALA A 328 -19.50 3.04 5.54
C ALA A 328 -20.31 3.91 6.50
N LYS A 329 -19.74 4.31 7.64
CA LYS A 329 -20.34 5.28 8.56
C LYS A 329 -20.36 6.72 8.00
N ALA A 330 -19.35 7.12 7.24
CA ALA A 330 -19.31 8.44 6.57
C ALA A 330 -20.28 8.55 5.38
N GLY A 331 -20.68 7.40 4.83
CA GLY A 331 -21.74 7.21 3.84
C GLY A 331 -21.21 6.73 2.48
N PRO A 332 -21.88 5.77 1.82
CA PRO A 332 -21.42 5.17 0.55
C PRO A 332 -21.25 6.19 -0.58
N ALA A 333 -22.02 7.29 -0.55
CA ALA A 333 -21.91 8.37 -1.53
C ALA A 333 -20.57 9.12 -1.46
N LEU A 334 -20.01 9.32 -0.26
CA LEU A 334 -18.71 9.98 -0.10
C LEU A 334 -17.60 9.09 -0.65
N PHE A 335 -17.65 7.80 -0.32
CA PHE A 335 -16.70 6.82 -0.84
C PHE A 335 -16.80 6.65 -2.34
N GLY A 336 -18.02 6.53 -2.89
CA GLY A 336 -18.21 6.39 -4.33
C GLY A 336 -17.65 7.58 -5.10
N LEU A 337 -17.84 8.80 -4.59
CA LEU A 337 -17.24 9.99 -5.18
C LEU A 337 -15.71 10.01 -5.03
N TYR A 338 -15.18 9.65 -3.86
CA TYR A 338 -13.74 9.50 -3.63
C TYR A 338 -13.12 8.51 -4.61
N ALA A 339 -13.68 7.31 -4.73
CA ALA A 339 -13.23 6.26 -5.61
C ALA A 339 -13.28 6.71 -7.08
N LEU A 340 -14.39 7.34 -7.50
CA LEU A 340 -14.53 7.91 -8.84
C LEU A 340 -13.46 8.96 -9.14
N LEU A 341 -13.22 9.89 -8.22
CA LEU A 341 -12.19 10.92 -8.39
C LEU A 341 -10.78 10.33 -8.37
N TYR A 342 -10.52 9.35 -7.50
CA TYR A 342 -9.22 8.68 -7.40
C TYR A 342 -8.88 7.98 -8.72
N VAL A 343 -9.80 7.16 -9.25
CA VAL A 343 -9.65 6.51 -10.54
C VAL A 343 -9.53 7.55 -11.66
N GLY A 344 -10.36 8.58 -11.64
CA GLY A 344 -10.32 9.67 -12.61
C GLY A 344 -8.98 10.40 -12.65
N ILE A 345 -8.31 10.60 -11.51
CA ILE A 345 -6.97 11.19 -11.42
C ILE A 345 -5.94 10.26 -12.08
N HIS A 346 -5.98 8.95 -11.82
CA HIS A 346 -5.00 8.00 -12.37
C HIS A 346 -5.19 7.81 -13.88
N VAL A 347 -6.42 7.57 -14.32
CA VAL A 347 -6.76 7.48 -15.76
C VAL A 347 -6.41 8.80 -16.46
N GLY A 348 -6.74 9.94 -15.86
CA GLY A 348 -6.36 11.26 -16.38
C GLY A 348 -4.84 11.44 -16.47
N GLY A 349 -4.09 10.90 -15.51
CA GLY A 349 -2.63 10.84 -15.53
C GLY A 349 -2.09 10.04 -16.72
N ASP A 350 -2.64 8.86 -16.99
CA ASP A 350 -2.23 8.03 -18.14
C ASP A 350 -2.45 8.75 -19.47
N TYR A 351 -3.61 9.40 -19.63
CA TYR A 351 -3.89 10.21 -20.82
C TYR A 351 -3.00 11.44 -20.91
N LEU A 352 -2.70 12.10 -19.79
CA LEU A 352 -1.78 13.23 -19.74
C LEU A 352 -0.37 12.83 -20.14
N GLY A 353 0.13 11.69 -19.66
CA GLY A 353 1.43 11.13 -20.05
C GLY A 353 1.51 10.90 -21.56
N ARG A 354 0.52 10.20 -22.13
CA ARG A 354 0.43 10.00 -23.58
C ARG A 354 0.40 11.32 -24.35
N LEU A 355 -0.36 12.30 -23.87
CA LEU A 355 -0.46 13.61 -24.51
C LEU A 355 0.89 14.35 -24.50
N LEU A 356 1.61 14.31 -23.38
CA LEU A 356 2.94 14.91 -23.27
C LEU A 356 3.97 14.17 -24.13
N ASP A 357 3.90 12.85 -24.20
CA ASP A 357 4.75 12.05 -25.10
C ASP A 357 4.50 12.44 -26.56
N TYR A 358 3.24 12.56 -26.98
CA TYR A 358 2.90 13.03 -28.33
C TYR A 358 3.33 14.47 -28.59
N ALA A 359 3.18 15.36 -27.61
CA ALA A 359 3.58 16.76 -27.73
C ALA A 359 5.11 16.92 -27.83
N THR A 360 5.87 16.02 -27.23
CA THR A 360 7.34 16.04 -27.24
C THR A 360 7.97 15.18 -28.32
N ALA A 361 7.17 14.49 -29.15
CA ALA A 361 7.60 13.60 -30.23
C ALA A 361 8.23 14.30 -31.47
N GLY A 362 8.76 15.52 -31.32
CA GLY A 362 9.18 16.40 -32.41
C GLY A 362 10.42 15.97 -33.22
N GLY A 363 11.00 14.80 -32.97
CA GLY A 363 12.17 14.31 -33.69
C GLY A 363 12.60 12.89 -33.31
N PRO A 364 13.41 12.22 -34.14
CA PRO A 364 13.92 10.89 -33.84
C PRO A 364 14.73 10.94 -32.53
N TYR A 365 14.45 10.02 -31.62
CA TYR A 365 15.12 9.87 -30.32
C TYR A 365 14.88 10.97 -29.26
N LEU A 366 14.09 12.03 -29.53
CA LEU A 366 13.77 13.04 -28.49
C LEU A 366 13.08 12.41 -27.27
N TRP A 367 12.29 11.36 -27.49
CA TRP A 367 11.64 10.58 -26.43
C TRP A 367 12.63 10.08 -25.36
N ILE A 368 13.89 9.77 -25.71
CA ILE A 368 14.90 9.33 -24.74
C ILE A 368 15.15 10.39 -23.66
N VAL A 369 15.14 11.66 -24.04
CA VAL A 369 15.40 12.78 -23.13
C VAL A 369 14.11 13.30 -22.49
N THR A 370 12.97 13.19 -23.18
CA THR A 370 11.70 13.78 -22.73
C THR A 370 10.83 12.82 -21.91
N THR A 371 10.99 11.49 -22.01
CA THR A 371 10.17 10.52 -21.25
C THR A 371 10.39 10.65 -19.74
N VAL A 372 11.63 10.80 -19.27
CA VAL A 372 11.93 10.93 -17.82
C VAL A 372 11.28 12.17 -17.18
N PRO A 373 11.47 13.40 -17.70
CA PRO A 373 10.82 14.56 -17.12
C PRO A 373 9.30 14.53 -17.27
N THR A 374 8.78 13.98 -18.38
CA THR A 374 7.34 13.84 -18.62
C THR A 374 6.69 12.92 -17.59
N THR A 375 7.23 11.70 -17.42
CA THR A 375 6.75 10.73 -16.43
C THR A 375 6.86 11.29 -15.01
N PHE A 376 7.96 11.97 -14.67
CA PHE A 376 8.12 12.60 -13.36
C PHE A 376 7.02 13.63 -13.07
N VAL A 377 6.71 14.51 -14.03
CA VAL A 377 5.67 15.55 -13.85
C VAL A 377 4.29 14.93 -13.70
N VAL A 378 3.97 13.91 -14.50
CA VAL A 378 2.69 13.21 -14.43
C VAL A 378 2.57 12.48 -13.08
N ASP A 379 3.56 11.69 -12.70
CA ASP A 379 3.59 10.97 -11.42
C ASP A 379 3.45 11.94 -10.24
N LEU A 380 4.15 13.09 -10.30
CA LEU A 380 4.08 14.14 -9.29
C LEU A 380 2.65 14.65 -9.17
N LEU A 381 2.01 15.05 -10.27
CA LEU A 381 0.66 15.58 -10.28
C LEU A 381 -0.35 14.56 -9.75
N VAL A 382 -0.32 13.33 -10.28
CA VAL A 382 -1.20 12.23 -9.88
C VAL A 382 -1.06 11.93 -8.39
N THR A 383 0.18 11.81 -7.90
CA THR A 383 0.46 11.49 -6.50
C THR A 383 0.01 12.61 -5.57
N VAL A 384 0.36 13.87 -5.88
CA VAL A 384 -0.02 15.04 -5.08
C VAL A 384 -1.55 15.15 -4.99
N LEU A 385 -2.26 15.06 -6.11
CA LEU A 385 -3.72 15.12 -6.13
C LEU A 385 -4.35 13.95 -5.37
N SER A 386 -3.78 12.75 -5.48
CA SER A 386 -4.26 11.57 -4.76
C SER A 386 -4.11 11.72 -3.24
N MET A 387 -2.97 12.23 -2.75
CA MET A 387 -2.76 12.48 -1.32
C MET A 387 -3.72 13.55 -0.79
N CYS A 388 -3.93 14.63 -1.55
CA CYS A 388 -4.89 15.67 -1.19
C CYS A 388 -6.34 15.15 -1.16
N LEU A 389 -6.70 14.27 -2.10
CA LEU A 389 -8.01 13.66 -2.17
C LEU A 389 -8.26 12.70 -1.00
N ILE A 390 -7.26 11.88 -0.62
CA ILE A 390 -7.30 11.04 0.58
C ILE A 390 -7.52 11.90 1.83
N ALA A 391 -6.77 12.99 1.94
CA ALA A 391 -6.83 13.91 3.08
C ALA A 391 -8.20 14.61 3.18
N ALA A 392 -8.73 15.12 2.07
CA ALA A 392 -10.04 15.76 2.01
C ALA A 392 -11.17 14.78 2.39
N THR A 393 -11.08 13.53 1.91
CA THR A 393 -12.05 12.49 2.22
C THR A 393 -12.05 12.16 3.71
N TYR A 394 -10.86 12.05 4.31
CA TYR A 394 -10.71 11.86 5.75
C TYR A 394 -11.31 13.03 6.54
N ASP A 395 -10.98 14.28 6.20
CA ASP A 395 -11.46 15.48 6.90
C ASP A 395 -13.00 15.57 6.89
N GLN A 396 -13.62 15.29 5.74
CA GLN A 396 -15.08 15.26 5.64
C GLN A 396 -15.71 14.10 6.44
N ALA A 397 -15.10 12.91 6.41
CA ALA A 397 -15.58 11.75 7.15
C ALA A 397 -15.49 11.96 8.68
N ALA A 398 -14.36 12.46 9.16
CA ALA A 398 -14.13 12.73 10.57
C ALA A 398 -15.03 13.86 11.10
N THR A 399 -15.15 14.96 10.35
CA THR A 399 -16.04 16.08 10.71
C THR A 399 -17.50 15.63 10.83
N ARG A 400 -17.97 14.75 9.93
CA ARG A 400 -19.33 14.19 10.01
C ARG A 400 -19.53 13.34 11.26
N LYS A 401 -18.55 12.52 11.61
CA LYS A 401 -18.60 11.69 12.81
C LYS A 401 -18.76 12.56 14.07
N ARG A 402 -17.92 13.59 14.22
CA ARG A 402 -17.98 14.52 15.37
C ARG A 402 -19.33 15.20 15.51
N LEU A 403 -19.86 15.76 14.41
CA LEU A 403 -21.17 16.43 14.41
C LEU A 403 -22.35 15.51 14.73
N THR A 404 -22.19 14.19 14.54
CA THR A 404 -23.23 13.21 14.86
C THR A 404 -23.15 12.74 16.31
N GLU A 405 -21.97 12.86 16.95
CA GLU A 405 -21.70 12.44 18.33
C GLU A 405 -21.92 13.58 19.36
N GLU A 406 -21.89 14.86 18.96
CA GLU A 406 -22.17 16.05 19.80
C GLU A 406 -23.65 16.47 20.10
N PRO A 407 -24.77 15.79 19.76
CA PRO A 407 -26.11 16.39 19.95
C PRO A 407 -26.77 16.36 21.34
N GLU A 408 -26.24 15.72 22.40
CA GLU A 408 -27.03 15.47 23.65
C GLU A 408 -26.57 16.16 24.95
N ASP A 409 -25.40 16.81 25.01
CA ASP A 409 -24.86 17.28 26.31
C ASP A 409 -25.20 18.75 26.68
N VAL A 410 -26.11 19.42 25.95
CA VAL A 410 -26.38 20.87 26.15
C VAL A 410 -27.80 21.19 26.67
N GLU A 411 -28.70 20.23 26.84
CA GLU A 411 -30.09 20.51 27.28
C GLU A 411 -30.49 20.09 28.71
N VAL A 412 -29.54 19.75 29.60
CA VAL A 412 -29.84 19.53 31.03
C VAL A 412 -29.00 20.44 31.91
N GLY A 413 -29.34 21.73 31.90
CA GLY A 413 -28.67 22.74 32.71
C GLY A 413 -29.37 24.09 32.68
N ALA A 414 -30.70 24.10 32.84
CA ALA A 414 -31.49 25.29 33.14
C ALA A 414 -32.37 25.02 34.36
#